data_AF-A0A7K8P1M1-F1
#
_entry.id   AF-A0A7K8P1M1-F1
#
_cell.length_a   1.000
_cell.length_b   1.000
_cell.length_c   1.000
_cell.angle_alpha   90.00
_cell.angle_beta   90.00
_cell.angle_gamma   90.00
#
_symmetry.space_group_name_H-M   'P 1'
#
loop_
_entity.id
_entity.type
_entity.pdbx_description
1 polymer ?
#
loop_
_entity_poly.entity_id
_entity_poly.type
_entity_poly.pdbx_seq_one_letter_code
_entity_poly.pdbx_strand_id
1 'polypeptide(L)' 'GCTLDGKLYPFGEIARTDNCFRCSCSQKGMRCCSLFHTPTGYDEENCKVIFNKQICDYEVVQKSDPSKQCLVYSRV' A
#
# COMPACT_ATOMS: atom_id res chain seq x y z
N GLY A 1 18.20 13.53 10.04
CA GLY A 1 17.36 12.51 9.37
C GLY A 1 16.03 12.41 10.08
N CYS A 2 15.13 11.58 9.60
CA CYS A 2 13.80 11.35 10.19
C CYS A 2 13.68 9.89 10.62
N THR A 3 13.01 9.64 11.74
CA THR A 3 12.76 8.27 12.21
C THR A 3 11.36 7.83 11.82
N LEU A 4 11.25 6.66 11.17
CA LEU A 4 10.00 6.00 10.85
C LEU A 4 10.12 4.52 11.24
N ASP A 5 9.15 4.01 12.00
CA ASP A 5 9.10 2.59 12.42
C ASP A 5 10.42 2.10 13.06
N GLY A 6 11.06 2.97 13.85
CA GLY A 6 12.35 2.67 14.52
C GLY A 6 13.59 2.75 13.61
N LYS A 7 13.44 3.06 12.32
CA LYS A 7 14.55 3.21 11.36
C LYS A 7 14.83 4.68 11.06
N LEU A 8 16.12 5.05 11.05
CA LEU A 8 16.57 6.40 10.69
C LEU A 8 16.75 6.53 9.17
N TYR A 9 16.09 7.51 8.57
CA TYR A 9 16.20 7.86 7.16
C TYR A 9 16.97 9.17 6.97
N PRO A 10 17.77 9.31 5.90
CA PRO A 10 18.42 10.57 5.56
C PRO A 10 17.40 11.63 5.13
N PHE A 11 17.83 12.90 5.10
CA PHE A 11 17.02 13.95 4.47
C PHE A 11 16.93 13.71 2.95
N GLY A 12 15.78 14.00 2.36
CA GLY A 12 15.48 13.79 0.95
C GLY A 12 14.27 12.88 0.73
N GLU A 13 14.11 12.44 -0.52
CA GLU A 13 13.04 11.54 -0.94
C GLU A 13 13.39 10.08 -0.62
N ILE A 14 12.41 9.35 -0.09
CA ILE A 14 12.44 7.92 0.15
C ILE A 14 11.38 7.30 -0.76
N ALA A 15 11.85 6.68 -1.85
CA ALA A 15 10.96 6.16 -2.89
C ALA A 15 9.99 5.10 -2.37
N ARG A 16 10.44 4.23 -1.45
CA ARG A 16 9.64 3.16 -0.87
C ARG A 16 10.19 2.72 0.49
N THR A 17 9.32 2.64 1.48
CA THR A 17 9.60 2.05 2.79
C THR A 17 9.14 0.59 2.84
N ASP A 18 9.56 -0.14 3.87
CA ASP A 18 9.17 -1.53 4.11
C ASP A 18 7.64 -1.70 4.30
N ASN A 19 6.98 -0.61 4.73
CA ASN A 19 5.53 -0.54 4.93
C ASN A 19 4.78 0.05 3.73
N CYS A 20 5.38 0.09 2.55
CA CYS A 20 4.72 0.55 1.32
C CYS A 20 4.33 2.04 1.32
N PHE A 21 5.18 2.90 1.89
CA PHE A 21 5.01 4.35 1.81
C PHE A 21 6.10 4.97 0.95
N ARG A 22 5.75 5.99 0.19
CA ARG A 22 6.69 6.97 -0.32
C ARG A 22 6.77 8.11 0.69
N CYS A 23 7.99 8.45 1.10
CA CYS A 23 8.19 9.49 2.10
C CYS A 23 9.14 10.57 1.60
N SER A 24 9.05 11.75 2.21
CA SER A 24 9.99 12.85 2.04
C SER A 24 10.39 13.34 3.43
N CYS A 25 11.69 13.32 3.72
CA CYS A 25 12.25 13.75 4.99
C CYS A 25 12.94 15.10 4.82
N SER A 26 12.51 16.09 5.58
CA SER A 26 13.06 17.45 5.58
C SER A 26 13.39 17.89 7.00
N GLN A 27 14.02 19.07 7.14
CA GLN A 27 14.25 19.68 8.46
C GLN A 27 12.95 19.96 9.23
N LYS A 28 11.82 20.11 8.53
CA LYS A 28 10.49 20.32 9.14
C LYS A 28 9.84 19.02 9.61
N GLY A 29 10.45 17.87 9.33
CA GLY A 29 9.91 16.55 9.60
C GLY A 29 9.68 15.74 8.33
N MET A 30 8.97 14.63 8.49
CA MET A 30 8.74 13.64 7.46
C MET A 30 7.27 13.62 7.04
N ARG A 31 7.04 13.50 5.73
CA ARG A 31 5.71 13.29 5.16
C ARG A 31 5.72 11.99 4.39
N CYS A 32 4.68 11.18 4.55
CA CYS A 32 4.56 9.89 3.89
C CYS A 32 3.18 9.77 3.23
N CYS A 33 3.16 9.18 2.05
CA CYS A 33 1.95 8.81 1.32
C CYS A 33 1.98 7.29 1.08
N SER A 34 0.84 6.62 1.23
CA SER A 34 0.72 5.21 0.88
C SER A 34 0.95 5.02 -0.62
N LEU A 35 1.58 3.92 -0.99
CA LEU A 35 1.72 3.50 -2.39
C LEU A 35 0.56 2.63 -2.87
N PHE A 36 -0.19 2.05 -1.94
CA PHE A 36 -1.34 1.20 -2.21
C PHE A 36 -2.64 2.00 -2.29
N HIS A 37 -3.58 1.51 -3.09
CA HIS A 37 -4.91 2.07 -3.22
C HIS A 37 -5.93 1.09 -2.69
N THR A 38 -6.75 1.53 -1.74
CA THR A 38 -7.72 0.68 -1.06
C THR A 38 -8.91 0.42 -1.98
N PRO A 39 -9.23 -0.84 -2.34
CA PRO A 39 -10.40 -1.15 -3.15
C PRO A 39 -11.67 -0.90 -2.33
N THR A 40 -12.59 -0.14 -2.92
CA THR A 40 -13.86 0.26 -2.28
C THR A 40 -15.08 -0.29 -3.01
N GLY A 41 -14.92 -0.77 -4.25
CA GLY A 41 -16.01 -1.33 -5.04
C GLY A 41 -15.57 -2.62 -5.70
N TYR A 42 -16.09 -3.74 -5.20
CA TYR A 42 -15.92 -5.09 -5.73
C TYR A 42 -17.04 -5.99 -5.19
N ASP A 43 -17.12 -7.22 -5.68
CA ASP A 43 -18.07 -8.22 -5.15
C ASP A 43 -17.59 -8.72 -3.78
N GLU A 44 -18.07 -8.11 -2.70
CA GLU A 44 -17.71 -8.49 -1.32
C GLU A 44 -18.25 -9.87 -0.91
N GLU A 45 -19.25 -10.41 -1.62
CA GLU A 45 -19.82 -11.74 -1.34
C GLU A 45 -18.89 -12.84 -1.82
N ASN A 46 -18.40 -12.74 -3.05
CA ASN A 46 -17.60 -13.79 -3.69
C ASN A 46 -16.09 -13.50 -3.69
N CYS A 47 -15.67 -12.27 -3.38
CA CYS A 47 -14.26 -11.87 -3.44
C CYS A 47 -13.72 -11.38 -2.09
N LYS A 48 -12.40 -11.48 -1.94
CA LYS A 48 -11.66 -11.00 -0.77
C LYS A 48 -10.45 -10.18 -1.21
N VAL A 49 -10.00 -9.34 -0.29
CA VAL A 49 -8.85 -8.46 -0.49
C VAL A 49 -7.62 -9.07 0.19
N ILE A 50 -6.50 -9.08 -0.51
CA ILE A 50 -5.20 -9.54 0.00
C ILE A 50 -4.19 -8.42 -0.25
N PHE A 51 -3.42 -8.05 0.78
CA PHE A 51 -2.34 -7.08 0.61
C PHE A 51 -1.09 -7.75 0.05
N ASN A 52 -0.65 -7.32 -1.13
CA ASN A 52 0.57 -7.81 -1.75
C ASN A 52 1.74 -6.85 -1.50
N LYS A 53 2.60 -7.21 -0.55
CA LYS A 53 3.79 -6.42 -0.17
C LYS A 53 4.84 -6.29 -1.28
N GLN A 54 4.87 -7.21 -2.26
CA GLN A 54 5.84 -7.15 -3.35
C GLN A 54 5.50 -6.02 -4.31
N ILE A 55 4.23 -5.84 -4.64
CA ILE A 55 3.77 -4.73 -5.50
C ILE A 55 3.35 -3.50 -4.71
N CYS A 56 3.19 -3.62 -3.38
CA CYS A 56 2.64 -2.58 -2.50
C CYS A 56 1.24 -2.14 -2.91
N ASP A 57 0.35 -3.10 -3.10
CA ASP A 57 -1.05 -2.82 -3.41
C ASP A 57 -1.97 -3.96 -2.96
N TYR A 58 -3.27 -3.71 -3.01
CA TYR A 58 -4.30 -4.70 -2.73
C TYR A 58 -4.70 -5.45 -4.01
N GLU A 59 -4.70 -6.78 -3.90
CA GLU A 59 -5.27 -7.69 -4.88
C GLU A 59 -6.66 -8.13 -4.41
N VAL A 60 -7.63 -8.12 -5.34
CA VAL A 60 -8.98 -8.60 -5.07
C VAL A 60 -9.15 -9.91 -5.84
N VAL A 61 -9.38 -11.00 -5.11
CA VAL A 61 -9.40 -12.36 -5.66
C VAL A 61 -10.64 -13.12 -5.20
N GLN A 62 -11.00 -14.19 -5.90
CA GLN A 62 -12.14 -15.02 -5.52
C GLN A 62 -11.88 -15.70 -4.16
N LYS A 63 -12.93 -15.81 -3.34
CA LYS A 63 -12.87 -16.53 -2.07
C LYS A 63 -12.64 -18.03 -2.29
N SER A 64 -13.27 -18.59 -3.32
CA SER A 64 -13.16 -20.01 -3.70
C SER A 64 -11.81 -20.36 -4.32
N ASP A 65 -11.22 -19.45 -5.09
CA ASP A 65 -9.94 -19.65 -5.79
C ASP A 65 -9.10 -18.35 -5.79
N PRO A 66 -8.16 -18.20 -4.85
CA PRO A 66 -7.31 -17.01 -4.75
C PRO A 66 -6.39 -16.76 -5.95
N SER A 67 -6.25 -17.71 -6.89
CA SER A 67 -5.49 -17.49 -8.12
C SER A 67 -6.27 -16.66 -9.15
N LYS A 68 -7.59 -16.53 -8.99
CA LYS A 68 -8.47 -15.77 -9.90
C LYS A 68 -8.75 -14.39 -9.35
N GLN A 69 -8.45 -13.37 -10.16
CA GLN A 69 -8.77 -11.98 -9.83
C GLN A 69 -10.27 -11.70 -9.98
N CYS A 70 -10.74 -10.77 -9.16
CA CYS A 70 -12.08 -10.21 -9.25
C CYS A 70 -12.05 -8.82 -9.89
N LEU A 71 -13.17 -8.43 -10.49
CA LEU A 71 -13.34 -7.10 -11.04
C LEU A 71 -13.43 -6.06 -9.91
N VAL A 72 -12.70 -4.96 -10.07
CA VAL A 72 -12.69 -3.83 -9.12
C VAL A 72 -13.19 -2.59 -9.85
N TYR A 73 -14.21 -1.96 -9.30
CA TYR A 73 -14.90 -0.80 -9.89
C TYR A 73 -14.33 0.52 -9.37
N SER A 74 -13.85 0.55 -8.12
CA SER A 74 -13.34 1.78 -7.49
C SER A 74 -12.25 1.51 -6.46
N ARG A 75 -11.34 2.49 -6.32
CA ARG A 75 -10.24 2.51 -5.36
C ARG A 75 -10.07 3.93 -4.79
N VAL A 76 -9.52 4.04 -3.57
CA VAL A 76 -9.16 5.30 -2.89
C VAL A 76 -7.71 5.29 -2.42
#